data_AF-A0A661ZY55-F1
#
_entry.id   AF-A0A661ZY55-F1
#
_cell.length_a   1.000
_cell.length_b   1.000
_cell.length_c   1.000
_cell.angle_alpha   90.00
_cell.angle_beta   90.00
_cell.angle_gamma   90.00
#
_symmetry.space_group_name_H-M   'P 1'
#
loop_
_entity.id
_entity.type
_entity.pdbx_description
1 polymer ?
#
loop_
_entity_poly.entity_id
_entity_poly.type
_entity_poly.pdbx_seq_one_letter_code
_entity_poly.pdbx_strand_id
1 'polypeptide(L)'
;IQALGNTNTEVSRMIMNLPEGVYYWSVQAVDQAYAGSPFAAEQSFSIIETGIGDENKGLFGIYPNPAKEKVQVYTGIDKPFEYHIFNMNGQEVMQGSAIAGGTIDISALIGGVYFIHLQANDQASIKRLIKQ
;
A
#
# COMPACT_ATOMS: atom_id res chain seq x y z
N ILE A 1 23.51 4.55 -30.15
CA ILE A 1 22.47 5.05 -31.08
C ILE A 1 22.20 6.48 -30.63
N GLN A 2 22.38 7.48 -31.50
CA GLN A 2 22.14 8.89 -31.15
C GLN A 2 20.67 9.21 -31.40
N ALA A 3 19.95 9.64 -30.38
CA ALA A 3 18.53 9.93 -30.46
C ALA A 3 18.12 10.95 -29.38
N LEU A 4 17.00 11.62 -29.63
CA LEU A 4 16.34 12.44 -28.62
C LEU A 4 15.84 11.55 -27.47
N GLY A 5 15.91 12.06 -26.24
CA GLY A 5 15.32 11.39 -25.08
C GLY A 5 13.80 11.28 -25.20
N ASN A 6 13.20 10.37 -24.43
CA ASN A 6 11.75 10.10 -24.47
C ASN A 6 10.89 11.33 -24.12
N THR A 7 11.45 12.31 -23.41
CA THR A 7 10.82 13.59 -23.07
C THR A 7 11.40 14.78 -23.86
N ASN A 8 12.24 14.51 -24.87
CA ASN A 8 12.94 15.50 -25.69
C ASN A 8 13.69 16.54 -24.80
N THR A 9 13.38 17.83 -24.92
CA THR A 9 13.97 18.90 -24.09
C THR A 9 13.22 19.16 -22.79
N GLU A 10 12.14 18.41 -22.50
CA GLU A 10 11.40 18.58 -21.25
C GLU A 10 12.14 17.96 -20.07
N VAL A 11 12.22 18.74 -18.98
CA VAL A 11 12.79 18.32 -17.70
C VAL A 11 11.76 17.78 -16.71
N SER A 12 10.47 17.82 -17.07
CA SER A 12 9.37 17.29 -16.26
C SER A 12 8.22 16.85 -17.16
N ARG A 13 7.66 15.66 -16.91
CA ARG A 13 6.49 15.15 -17.62
C ARG A 13 5.52 14.51 -16.62
N MET A 14 4.24 14.86 -16.74
CA MET A 14 3.17 14.27 -15.94
C MET A 14 2.42 13.24 -16.78
N ILE A 15 2.29 12.02 -16.28
CA ILE A 15 1.52 10.95 -16.92
C ILE A 15 0.28 10.72 -16.06
N MET A 16 -0.89 10.91 -16.66
CA MET A 16 -2.18 10.87 -15.97
C MET A 16 -2.96 9.61 -16.33
N ASN A 17 -3.89 9.23 -15.45
CA ASN A 17 -4.88 8.18 -15.72
C ASN A 17 -4.26 6.80 -16.05
N LEU A 18 -3.16 6.46 -15.37
CA LEU A 18 -2.56 5.13 -15.45
C LEU A 18 -3.50 4.11 -14.77
N PRO A 19 -3.86 3.00 -15.45
CA PRO A 19 -4.62 1.92 -14.85
C PRO A 19 -3.94 1.32 -13.61
N GLU A 20 -4.68 0.57 -12.81
CA GLU A 20 -4.09 -0.23 -11.73
C GLU A 20 -3.03 -1.19 -12.27
N GLY A 21 -1.94 -1.33 -11.53
CA GLY A 21 -0.85 -2.22 -11.92
C GLY A 21 0.49 -1.84 -11.31
N VAL A 22 1.48 -2.70 -11.53
CA VAL A 22 2.88 -2.44 -11.17
C VAL A 22 3.57 -1.83 -12.39
N TYR A 23 4.16 -0.65 -12.19
CA TYR A 23 4.89 0.08 -13.20
C TYR A 23 6.38 0.03 -12.89
N TYR A 24 7.17 -0.12 -13.95
CA TYR A 24 8.62 -0.15 -13.91
C TYR A 24 9.15 1.04 -14.68
N TRP A 25 10.17 1.70 -14.15
CA TRP A 25 10.78 2.85 -14.80
C TRP A 25 12.27 2.90 -14.53
N SER A 26 13.00 3.47 -15.48
CA SER A 26 14.40 3.82 -15.37
C SER A 26 14.64 5.12 -16.13
N VAL A 27 15.69 5.84 -15.77
CA VAL A 27 16.05 7.13 -16.37
C VAL A 27 17.45 7.05 -16.97
N GLN A 28 17.67 7.76 -18.07
CA GLN A 28 18.99 8.03 -18.62
C GLN A 28 19.11 9.52 -18.93
N ALA A 29 20.32 10.07 -18.82
CA ALA A 29 20.61 11.41 -19.31
C ALA A 29 21.03 11.33 -20.78
N VAL A 30 20.67 12.34 -21.57
CA VAL A 30 21.15 12.50 -22.95
C VAL A 30 21.91 13.81 -23.04
N ASP A 31 23.13 13.78 -23.58
CA ASP A 31 23.97 14.96 -23.73
C ASP A 31 23.63 15.77 -25.01
N GLN A 32 24.37 16.86 -25.24
CA GLN A 32 24.19 17.73 -26.42
C GLN A 32 24.62 17.07 -27.74
N ALA A 33 25.32 15.94 -27.70
CA ALA A 33 25.68 15.12 -28.85
C ALA A 33 24.69 13.97 -29.08
N TYR A 34 23.54 14.00 -28.40
CA TYR A 34 22.51 12.95 -28.42
C TYR A 34 23.01 11.59 -27.95
N ALA A 35 24.09 11.55 -27.16
CA ALA A 35 24.61 10.33 -26.56
C ALA A 35 23.94 10.10 -25.20
N GLY A 36 23.30 8.93 -25.05
CA GLY A 36 22.69 8.50 -23.81
C GLY A 36 23.72 7.94 -22.82
N SER A 37 23.55 8.25 -21.54
CA SER A 37 24.25 7.57 -20.44
C SER A 37 23.78 6.12 -20.33
N PRO A 38 24.45 5.28 -19.52
CA PRO A 38 23.81 4.08 -18.99
C PRO A 38 22.49 4.45 -18.29
N PHE A 39 21.50 3.57 -18.38
CA PHE A 39 20.29 3.72 -17.59
C PHE A 39 20.62 3.57 -16.09
N ALA A 40 19.89 4.31 -15.26
CA ALA A 40 19.85 4.07 -13.83
C ALA A 40 19.28 2.68 -13.52
N ALA A 41 19.52 2.20 -12.30
CA ALA A 41 18.86 0.99 -11.81
C ALA A 41 17.33 1.14 -11.93
N GLU A 42 16.67 0.08 -12.41
CA GLU A 42 15.22 0.07 -12.56
C GLU A 42 14.55 0.17 -11.19
N GLN A 43 13.50 0.98 -11.12
CA GLN A 43 12.65 1.14 -9.96
C GLN A 43 11.20 0.83 -10.34
N SER A 44 10.37 0.55 -9.34
CA SER A 44 8.96 0.24 -9.55
C SER A 44 8.04 0.88 -8.51
N PHE A 45 6.76 1.03 -8.88
CA PHE A 45 5.68 1.44 -7.99
C PHE A 45 4.37 0.79 -8.41
N SER A 46 3.39 0.71 -7.50
CA SER A 46 2.06 0.16 -7.80
C SER A 46 0.98 1.25 -7.74
N ILE A 47 0.08 1.22 -8.72
CA ILE A 47 -1.16 1.98 -8.70
C ILE A 47 -2.28 1.03 -8.31
N ILE A 48 -2.98 1.39 -7.26
CA ILE A 48 -4.20 0.71 -6.79
C ILE A 48 -5.29 1.78 -6.65
N GLU A 49 -6.49 1.54 -7.16
CA GLU A 49 -7.68 2.36 -6.94
C GLU A 49 -8.00 2.28 -5.45
N THR A 50 -7.48 3.26 -4.74
CA THR A 50 -7.81 3.51 -3.35
C THR A 50 -8.25 4.95 -3.35
N GLY A 51 -9.57 5.13 -3.45
CA GLY A 51 -10.23 6.43 -3.42
C GLY A 51 -9.63 7.31 -2.33
N ILE A 52 -9.34 8.55 -2.73
CA ILE A 52 -8.82 9.67 -1.93
C ILE A 52 -7.32 9.57 -1.64
N GLY A 53 -6.61 10.56 -2.20
CA GLY A 53 -5.21 10.83 -1.94
C GLY A 53 -5.04 11.50 -0.58
N ASP A 54 -4.37 10.79 0.31
CA ASP A 54 -3.63 11.38 1.41
C ASP A 54 -2.22 10.78 1.33
N GLU A 55 -1.22 11.65 1.29
CA GLU A 55 0.22 11.32 1.34
C GLU A 55 0.66 10.68 2.68
N ASN A 56 -0.30 10.45 3.58
CA ASN A 56 -0.21 9.57 4.75
C ASN A 56 -1.12 8.34 4.61
N LYS A 57 -1.09 7.65 3.47
CA LYS A 57 -1.72 6.32 3.36
C LYS A 57 -1.03 5.38 4.33
N GLY A 58 -1.65 5.22 5.50
CA GLY A 58 -1.19 4.32 6.54
C GLY A 58 -0.84 2.97 5.91
N LEU A 59 0.35 2.48 6.24
CA LEU A 59 1.01 1.30 5.67
C LEU A 59 0.14 0.04 5.64
N PHE A 60 -0.96 0.02 6.38
CA PHE A 60 -1.91 -1.07 6.45
C PHE A 60 -3.26 -0.66 5.86
N GLY A 61 -3.85 -1.52 5.02
CA GLY A 61 -5.23 -1.49 4.58
C GLY A 61 -5.97 -2.75 5.01
N ILE A 62 -7.29 -2.67 5.19
CA ILE A 62 -8.11 -3.82 5.56
C ILE A 62 -9.30 -3.98 4.60
N TYR A 63 -9.56 -5.21 4.13
CA TYR A 63 -10.70 -5.52 3.26
C TYR A 63 -11.19 -6.97 3.46
N PRO A 64 -12.50 -7.25 3.34
CA PRO A 64 -13.58 -6.28 3.17
C PRO A 64 -13.88 -5.51 4.46
N ASN A 65 -14.47 -4.34 4.33
CA ASN A 65 -15.01 -3.57 5.45
C ASN A 65 -16.27 -2.85 4.94
N PRO A 66 -17.49 -3.27 5.28
CA PRO A 66 -17.85 -4.27 6.30
C PRO A 66 -17.43 -5.71 6.01
N ALA A 67 -17.11 -6.50 7.05
CA ALA A 67 -16.69 -7.90 6.98
C ALA A 67 -17.64 -8.84 7.72
N LYS A 68 -17.69 -10.10 7.28
CA LYS A 68 -18.52 -11.16 7.89
C LYS A 68 -17.72 -12.14 8.72
N GLU A 69 -16.69 -12.76 8.16
CA GLU A 69 -15.96 -13.84 8.85
C GLU A 69 -14.46 -13.57 8.89
N LYS A 70 -13.95 -12.81 7.90
CA LYS A 70 -12.53 -12.62 7.73
C LYS A 70 -12.21 -11.26 7.14
N VAL A 71 -11.03 -10.77 7.44
CA VAL A 71 -10.46 -9.52 6.93
C VAL A 71 -9.05 -9.78 6.46
N GLN A 72 -8.72 -9.37 5.25
CA GLN A 72 -7.36 -9.38 4.73
C GLN A 72 -6.68 -8.05 5.07
N VAL A 73 -5.43 -8.14 5.51
CA VAL A 73 -4.59 -6.98 5.77
C VAL A 73 -3.57 -6.84 4.65
N TYR A 74 -3.65 -5.72 3.93
CA TYR A 74 -2.70 -5.35 2.89
C TYR A 74 -1.66 -4.41 3.49
N THR A 75 -0.40 -4.73 3.31
CA THR A 75 0.72 -3.87 3.70
C THR A 75 1.79 -3.90 2.63
N GLY A 76 2.48 -2.77 2.44
CA GLY A 76 3.66 -2.69 1.57
C GLY A 76 4.91 -3.30 2.21
N ILE A 77 4.79 -3.92 3.39
CA ILE A 77 5.89 -4.50 4.16
C ILE A 77 5.77 -6.03 4.16
N ASP A 78 6.72 -6.74 3.53
CA ASP A 78 6.79 -8.21 3.48
C ASP A 78 7.22 -8.88 4.80
N LYS A 79 6.89 -8.27 5.95
CA LYS A 79 7.26 -8.77 7.28
C LYS A 79 6.02 -9.17 8.09
N PRO A 80 6.18 -10.03 9.12
CA PRO A 80 5.14 -10.26 10.10
C PRO A 80 4.72 -8.94 10.76
N PHE A 81 3.42 -8.79 10.97
CA PHE A 81 2.82 -7.71 11.74
C PHE A 81 2.00 -8.30 12.89
N GLU A 82 1.92 -7.53 13.97
CA GLU A 82 1.05 -7.81 15.11
C GLU A 82 -0.26 -7.05 14.96
N TYR A 83 -1.34 -7.64 15.45
CA TYR A 83 -2.65 -7.02 15.45
C TYR A 83 -3.34 -7.14 16.80
N HIS A 84 -4.03 -6.09 17.20
CA HIS A 84 -4.88 -6.02 18.39
C HIS A 84 -6.23 -5.43 17.98
N ILE A 85 -7.32 -6.10 18.32
CA ILE A 85 -8.69 -5.70 17.99
C ILE A 85 -9.40 -5.27 19.27
N PHE A 86 -9.94 -4.07 19.26
CA PHE A 86 -10.66 -3.47 20.37
C PHE A 86 -12.13 -3.23 19.99
N ASN A 87 -13.04 -3.43 20.93
CA ASN A 87 -14.43 -2.99 20.76
C ASN A 87 -14.57 -1.47 21.02
N MET A 88 -15.77 -0.92 20.86
CA MET A 88 -16.05 0.51 21.08
C MET A 88 -15.86 0.97 22.54
N ASN A 89 -15.83 0.05 23.50
CA ASN A 89 -15.55 0.35 24.91
C ASN A 89 -14.05 0.34 25.23
N GLY A 90 -13.19 0.12 24.23
CA GLY A 90 -11.74 0.01 24.40
C GLY A 90 -11.28 -1.32 24.97
N GLN A 91 -12.16 -2.32 25.08
CA GLN A 91 -11.77 -3.66 25.53
C GLN A 91 -11.11 -4.41 24.38
N GLU A 92 -9.95 -5.00 24.63
CA GLU A 92 -9.29 -5.91 23.68
C GLU A 92 -10.10 -7.21 23.59
N VAL A 93 -10.52 -7.56 22.37
CA VAL A 93 -11.36 -8.74 22.10
C VAL A 93 -10.60 -9.84 21.35
N MET A 94 -9.50 -9.49 20.67
CA MET A 94 -8.69 -10.43 19.90
C MET A 94 -7.31 -9.82 19.62
N GLN A 95 -6.28 -10.65 19.61
CA GLN A 95 -4.93 -10.26 19.19
C GLN A 95 -4.21 -11.42 18.52
N GLY A 96 -3.13 -11.12 17.80
CA GLY A 96 -2.26 -12.14 17.21
C GLY A 96 -1.21 -11.55 16.28
N SER A 97 -0.58 -12.42 15.49
CA SER A 97 0.40 -12.02 14.48
C SER A 97 0.04 -12.66 13.14
N ALA A 98 0.27 -11.94 12.05
CA ALA A 98 0.06 -12.41 10.69
C ALA A 98 1.16 -11.89 9.76
N ILE A 99 1.34 -12.54 8.62
CA ILE A 99 2.25 -12.10 7.56
C ILE A 99 1.51 -11.20 6.56
N ALA A 100 2.23 -10.39 5.77
CA ALA A 100 1.67 -9.56 4.71
C ALA A 100 0.73 -10.35 3.77
N GLY A 101 -0.45 -9.78 3.45
CA GLY A 101 -1.51 -10.51 2.73
C GLY A 101 -2.27 -11.53 3.60
N GLY A 102 -1.96 -11.58 4.90
CA GLY A 102 -2.57 -12.46 5.88
C GLY A 102 -4.06 -12.18 6.06
N THR A 103 -4.80 -13.27 6.26
CA THR A 103 -6.21 -13.24 6.62
C THR A 103 -6.35 -13.33 8.13
N ILE A 104 -7.08 -12.38 8.72
CA ILE A 104 -7.51 -12.41 10.12
C ILE A 104 -8.92 -12.98 10.16
N ASP A 105 -9.11 -14.07 10.89
CA ASP A 105 -10.42 -14.64 11.16
C ASP A 105 -11.10 -13.83 12.28
N ILE A 106 -12.25 -13.25 11.98
CA ILE A 106 -13.07 -12.46 12.90
C ILE A 106 -14.46 -13.10 13.12
N SER A 107 -14.64 -14.36 12.74
CA SER A 107 -15.92 -15.08 12.85
C SER A 107 -16.42 -15.17 14.30
N ALA A 108 -15.49 -15.20 15.27
CA ALA A 108 -15.79 -15.20 16.69
C ALA A 108 -16.31 -13.85 17.24
N LEU A 109 -16.18 -12.77 16.47
CA LEU A 109 -16.65 -11.44 16.89
C LEU A 109 -18.15 -11.29 16.63
N ILE A 110 -18.83 -10.63 17.57
CA ILE A 110 -20.24 -10.25 17.42
C ILE A 110 -20.34 -9.10 16.41
N GLY A 111 -21.47 -8.96 15.72
CA GLY A 111 -21.73 -7.82 14.85
C GLY A 111 -21.58 -6.48 15.58
N GLY A 112 -20.82 -5.55 15.00
CA GLY A 112 -20.49 -4.29 15.67
C GLY A 112 -19.32 -3.53 15.04
N VAL A 113 -18.95 -2.43 15.70
CA VAL A 113 -17.81 -1.59 15.30
C VAL A 113 -16.62 -1.90 16.20
N TYR A 114 -15.48 -2.11 15.55
CA TYR A 114 -14.20 -2.43 16.17
C TYR A 114 -13.10 -1.52 15.65
N PHE A 115 -12.02 -1.41 16.39
CA PHE A 115 -10.76 -0.79 15.95
C PHE A 115 -9.67 -1.85 15.95
N ILE A 116 -9.00 -2.01 14.80
CA ILE A 116 -7.84 -2.89 14.67
C ILE A 116 -6.58 -2.04 14.65
N HIS A 117 -5.73 -2.25 15.65
CA HIS A 117 -4.38 -1.72 15.70
C HIS A 117 -3.45 -2.72 15.03
N LEU A 118 -2.68 -2.27 14.05
CA LEU A 118 -1.76 -3.06 13.23
C LEU A 118 -0.36 -2.48 13.39
N GLN A 119 0.62 -3.31 13.73
CA GLN A 119 1.99 -2.87 13.99
C GLN A 119 3.00 -3.77 13.28
N ALA A 120 3.95 -3.17 12.55
CA ALA A 120 5.13 -3.86 12.04
C ALA A 120 6.37 -3.00 12.26
N ASN A 121 7.35 -3.54 13.00
CA ASN A 121 8.54 -2.80 13.45
C ASN A 121 8.12 -1.51 14.19
N ASP A 122 8.64 -0.34 13.79
CA ASP A 122 8.34 0.97 14.37
C ASP A 122 7.11 1.66 13.76
N GLN A 123 6.38 0.98 12.89
CA GLN A 123 5.24 1.53 12.17
C GLN A 123 3.93 0.92 12.67
N ALA A 124 2.98 1.78 13.03
CA ALA A 124 1.68 1.37 13.54
C ALA A 124 0.54 2.11 12.81
N SER A 125 -0.61 1.45 12.67
CA SER A 125 -1.81 2.05 12.11
C SER A 125 -3.06 1.50 12.81
N ILE A 126 -4.05 2.36 13.01
CA ILE A 126 -5.36 1.97 13.53
C ILE A 126 -6.37 2.07 12.40
N LYS A 127 -7.16 1.02 12.20
CA LYS A 127 -8.27 1.01 11.24
C LYS A 127 -9.59 0.69 11.92
N ARG A 128 -10.65 1.35 11.47
CA ARG A 128 -12.02 1.02 11.88
C ARG A 128 -12.48 -0.21 11.09
N LEU A 129 -12.96 -1.24 11.79
CA LEU A 129 -13.53 -2.46 11.24
C LEU A 129 -15.01 -2.53 11.59
N ILE A 130 -15.87 -2.81 10.61
CA ILE A 130 -17.30 -3.04 10.80
C ILE A 130 -17.55 -4.54 10.58
N LYS A 131 -17.98 -5.24 11.63
CA LYS A 131 -18.39 -6.65 11.58
C LYS A 131 -19.91 -6.73 11.40
N GLN A 132 -20.36 -7.54 10.45
CA GLN A 132 -21.78 -7.87 10.21
C GLN A 132 -22.11 -9.28 10.68
#